data_AF-A0A9X5P1K3-F1
#
_entry.id   AF-A0A9X5P1K3-F1
#
_cell.length_a   1.000
_cell.length_b   1.000
_cell.length_c   1.000
_cell.angle_alpha   90.00
_cell.angle_beta   90.00
_cell.angle_gamma   90.00
#
_symmetry.space_group_name_H-M   'P 1'
#
loop_
_entity.id
_entity.type
_entity.pdbx_description
1 polymer ?
#
loop_
_entity_poly.entity_id
_entity_poly.type
_entity_poly.pdbx_seq_one_letter_code
_entity_poly.pdbx_strand_id
1 'polypeptide(L)'
;MDKGINKALLRQVIQTLERERILKSNLSIEDYKVHFTQIILKKMSQSNDCWLSICPFNYHYIGESFEKRLNFLEKNWDSEILDDIFLMSIRFLREAELTMRRQYKQKLWNDDDTYERIWDWFKSLTNDDIHYNQRFQLNYIQNDYSLMLLNDYLGNKLFQAFLNHEENIKKIEQQSITLKETSNKIQKNFDEEMQKSVDEKLEKVEQLSDTLENLKQGFNFVALSDGFSRMLNEKKSSKKWILRLLFLIAVIISAIPTYKFFSDGGINLTWQQIAISAGLELVLIYFFRVVLFHYRTVQTQIMQLDLRLSLCQFIQSYAEYAKEIKTNDKDALDKFENLIFSSILSSDEKIPSTFDGLEQLNSLIKQFKQ
;
A
#
# COMPACT_ATOMS: atom_id res chain seq x y z
N MET A 1 16.19 44.33 32.91
CA MET A 1 17.58 43.80 32.83
C MET A 1 18.25 44.20 34.12
N ASP A 2 18.14 43.34 35.14
CA ASP A 2 18.79 43.60 36.42
C ASP A 2 20.30 43.51 36.20
N LYS A 3 20.97 44.65 36.29
CA LYS A 3 22.42 44.66 36.38
C LYS A 3 22.76 44.04 37.72
N GLY A 4 23.44 42.89 37.72
CA GLY A 4 23.99 42.31 38.95
C GLY A 4 24.89 43.32 39.66
N ILE A 5 25.08 43.16 40.97
CA ILE A 5 25.85 44.09 41.79
C ILE A 5 27.26 44.26 41.21
N ASN A 6 27.76 45.49 41.18
CA ASN A 6 29.08 45.78 40.63
C ASN A 6 30.19 45.12 41.47
N LYS A 7 30.96 44.22 40.86
CA LYS A 7 32.09 43.52 41.48
C LYS A 7 33.18 44.47 42.01
N ALA A 8 33.37 45.63 41.39
CA ALA A 8 34.31 46.65 41.86
C ALA A 8 33.84 47.27 43.19
N LEU A 9 32.54 47.53 43.32
CA LEU A 9 31.93 48.04 44.54
C LEU A 9 32.10 47.05 45.70
N LEU A 10 31.83 45.76 45.47
CA LEU A 10 32.05 44.71 46.47
C LEU A 10 33.50 44.72 46.99
N ARG A 11 34.48 44.85 46.10
CA ARG A 11 35.91 44.89 46.47
C ARG A 11 36.24 46.11 47.33
N GLN A 12 35.71 47.28 46.98
CA GLN A 12 35.92 48.53 47.74
C GLN A 12 35.34 48.42 49.15
N VAL A 13 34.10 47.92 49.27
CA VAL A 13 33.46 47.72 50.57
C VAL A 13 34.21 46.70 51.42
N ILE A 14 34.68 45.59 50.83
CA ILE A 14 35.51 44.61 51.55
C ILE A 14 36.77 45.27 52.14
N GLN A 15 37.44 46.14 51.38
CA GLN A 15 38.63 46.87 51.87
C GLN A 15 38.30 47.90 52.96
N THR A 16 37.13 48.54 52.90
CA THR A 16 36.66 49.45 53.96
C THR A 16 36.38 48.67 55.24
N LEU A 17 35.66 47.55 55.16
CA LEU A 17 35.42 46.66 56.30
C LEU A 17 36.74 46.16 56.91
N GLU A 18 37.75 45.86 56.09
CA GLU A 18 39.06 45.36 56.55
C GLU A 18 39.84 46.42 57.32
N ARG A 19 39.82 47.68 56.84
CA ARG A 19 40.43 48.83 57.54
C ARG A 19 39.81 49.05 58.91
N GLU A 20 38.48 49.05 59.00
CA GLU A 20 37.77 49.28 60.26
C GLU A 20 38.00 48.16 61.29
N ARG A 21 38.10 46.91 60.82
CA ARG A 21 38.43 45.78 61.70
C ARG A 21 39.84 45.87 62.31
N ILE A 22 40.80 46.51 61.62
CA ILE A 22 42.17 46.69 62.14
C ILE A 22 42.22 47.80 63.19
N LEU A 23 41.33 48.80 63.09
CA LEU A 23 41.29 49.95 64.01
C LEU A 23 40.61 49.63 65.34
N LYS A 24 39.64 48.70 65.38
CA LYS A 24 38.94 48.27 66.59
C LYS A 24 39.48 46.91 67.06
N SER A 25 40.19 46.86 68.19
CA SER A 25 40.89 45.65 68.68
C SER A 25 40.14 44.82 69.72
N ASN A 26 38.82 44.97 69.85
CA ASN A 26 38.03 44.32 70.92
C ASN A 26 36.95 43.42 70.34
N LEU A 27 36.96 42.12 70.68
CA LEU A 27 35.95 41.09 70.35
C LEU A 27 34.51 41.51 70.69
N SER A 28 33.94 42.37 69.85
CA SER A 28 32.60 42.92 70.00
C SER A 28 31.63 42.23 69.03
N ILE A 29 30.33 42.35 69.27
CA ILE A 29 29.30 41.85 68.34
C ILE A 29 29.43 42.54 66.98
N GLU A 30 29.80 43.83 66.96
CA GLU A 30 30.06 44.60 65.73
C GLU A 30 31.20 43.94 64.93
N ASP A 31 32.28 43.50 65.57
CA ASP A 31 33.42 42.84 64.91
C ASP A 31 33.01 41.55 64.20
N TYR A 32 32.13 40.76 64.81
CA TYR A 32 31.60 39.55 64.19
C TYR A 32 30.74 39.88 62.96
N LYS A 33 29.89 40.93 63.04
CA LYS A 33 29.11 41.39 61.87
C LYS A 33 30.02 41.82 60.74
N VAL A 34 31.07 42.59 61.03
CA VAL A 34 32.09 43.01 60.05
C VAL A 34 32.75 41.79 59.43
N HIS A 35 33.22 40.86 60.27
CA HIS A 35 33.93 39.66 59.81
C HIS A 35 33.07 38.76 58.91
N PHE A 36 31.83 38.48 59.31
CA PHE A 36 30.95 37.62 58.53
C PHE A 36 30.45 38.31 57.27
N THR A 37 30.16 39.61 57.32
CA THR A 37 29.86 40.39 56.11
C THR A 37 31.01 40.31 55.12
N GLN A 38 32.26 40.50 55.57
CA GLN A 38 33.44 40.36 54.70
C GLN A 38 33.52 38.97 54.05
N ILE A 39 33.32 37.89 54.81
CA ILE A 39 33.38 36.52 54.28
C ILE A 39 32.33 36.32 53.18
N ILE A 40 31.10 36.76 53.42
CA ILE A 40 30.00 36.63 52.46
C ILE A 40 30.30 37.44 51.20
N LEU A 41 30.66 38.72 51.32
CA LEU A 41 30.96 39.58 50.18
C LEU A 41 32.18 39.08 49.39
N LYS A 42 33.22 38.56 50.07
CA LYS A 42 34.38 37.93 49.40
C LYS A 42 33.92 36.75 48.56
N LYS A 43 33.11 35.86 49.11
CA LYS A 43 32.58 34.69 48.37
C LYS A 43 31.67 35.11 47.22
N MET A 44 30.79 36.09 47.42
CA MET A 44 29.95 36.66 46.36
C MET A 44 30.79 37.24 45.22
N SER A 45 31.85 37.99 45.54
CA SER A 45 32.75 38.58 44.55
C SER A 45 33.56 37.55 43.75
N GLN A 46 33.72 36.32 44.25
CA GLN A 46 34.37 35.24 43.49
C GLN A 46 33.49 34.76 42.33
N SER A 47 32.16 34.85 42.47
CA SER A 47 31.25 34.55 41.36
C SER A 47 31.42 35.55 40.22
N ASN A 48 31.20 35.09 38.99
CA ASN A 48 31.27 35.95 37.80
C ASN A 48 30.12 36.96 37.76
N ASP A 49 28.94 36.53 38.22
CA ASP A 49 27.69 37.27 38.20
C ASP A 49 27.30 37.83 39.57
N CYS A 50 28.22 37.80 40.56
CA CYS A 50 27.96 38.18 41.94
C CYS A 50 26.70 37.52 42.54
N TRP A 51 26.47 36.25 42.23
CA TRP A 51 25.32 35.44 42.66
C TRP A 51 23.98 35.76 41.99
N LEU A 52 23.95 36.53 40.90
CA LEU A 52 22.70 36.83 40.19
C LEU A 52 21.90 35.59 39.78
N SER A 53 22.58 34.56 39.28
CA SER A 53 21.95 33.31 38.83
C SER A 53 21.45 32.43 39.98
N ILE A 54 22.11 32.46 41.14
CA ILE A 54 21.78 31.59 42.27
C ILE A 54 20.93 32.28 43.35
N CYS A 55 20.83 33.61 43.30
CA CYS A 55 20.02 34.41 44.21
C CYS A 55 18.97 35.32 43.53
N PRO A 56 18.19 34.83 42.54
CA PRO A 56 17.23 35.67 41.82
C PRO A 56 16.16 36.30 42.71
N PHE A 57 15.74 35.65 43.80
CA PHE A 57 14.73 36.19 44.72
C PHE A 57 15.24 37.47 45.40
N ASN A 58 16.41 37.42 46.04
CA ASN A 58 16.94 38.61 46.69
C ASN A 58 17.36 39.68 45.68
N TYR A 59 17.84 39.33 44.50
CA TYR A 59 18.10 40.32 43.45
C TYR A 59 16.83 41.07 43.06
N HIS A 60 15.71 40.37 42.90
CA HIS A 60 14.41 40.97 42.57
C HIS A 60 13.89 41.89 43.70
N TYR A 61 13.96 41.46 44.95
CA TYR A 61 13.33 42.19 46.07
C TYR A 61 14.23 43.21 46.77
N ILE A 62 15.54 42.97 46.85
CA ILE A 62 16.48 43.80 47.63
C ILE A 62 17.77 44.18 46.89
N GLY A 63 17.98 43.74 45.66
CA GLY A 63 19.23 43.96 44.92
C GLY A 63 19.63 45.43 44.80
N GLU A 64 18.70 46.29 44.34
CA GLU A 64 18.97 47.73 44.18
C GLU A 64 19.22 48.43 45.53
N SER A 65 18.45 48.07 46.57
CA SER A 65 18.63 48.62 47.92
C SER A 65 20.00 48.22 48.49
N PHE A 66 20.40 46.96 48.29
CA PHE A 66 21.68 46.45 48.78
C PHE A 66 22.85 47.18 48.12
N GLU A 67 22.79 47.39 46.80
CA GLU A 67 23.80 48.16 46.07
C GLU A 67 23.88 49.62 46.58
N LYS A 68 22.75 50.28 46.85
CA LYS A 68 22.72 51.63 47.43
C LYS A 68 23.37 51.69 48.81
N ARG A 69 23.10 50.70 49.68
CA ARG A 69 23.70 50.63 51.02
C ARG A 69 25.20 50.37 50.97
N LEU A 70 25.64 49.46 50.11
CA LEU A 70 27.07 49.19 49.86
C LEU A 70 27.80 50.47 49.42
N ASN A 71 27.23 51.26 48.50
CA ASN A 71 27.77 52.55 48.08
C ASN A 71 27.84 53.59 49.21
N PHE A 72 26.89 53.56 50.15
CA PHE A 72 26.92 54.48 51.28
C PHE A 72 28.03 54.11 52.27
N LEU A 73 28.12 52.83 52.65
CA LEU A 73 29.15 52.35 53.58
C LEU A 73 30.57 52.55 53.03
N GLU A 74 30.75 52.45 51.71
CA GLU A 74 32.03 52.74 51.05
C GLU A 74 32.50 54.17 51.31
N LYS A 75 31.57 55.14 51.40
CA LYS A 75 31.86 56.56 51.59
C LYS A 75 31.90 56.98 53.04
N ASN A 76 31.02 56.44 53.88
CA ASN A 76 30.85 56.82 55.29
C ASN A 76 30.59 55.59 56.15
N TRP A 77 31.42 55.38 57.19
CA TRP A 77 31.18 54.31 58.17
C TRP A 77 30.01 54.68 59.07
N ASP A 78 29.06 53.75 59.20
CA ASP A 78 27.89 53.91 60.06
C ASP A 78 27.44 52.52 60.58
N SER A 79 27.25 52.41 61.89
CA SER A 79 26.92 51.13 62.54
C SER A 79 25.50 50.64 62.22
N GLU A 80 24.54 51.52 61.96
CA GLU A 80 23.19 51.14 61.56
C GLU A 80 23.20 50.62 60.11
N ILE A 81 24.03 51.19 59.26
CA ILE A 81 24.18 50.75 57.87
C ILE A 81 24.95 49.43 57.78
N LEU A 82 25.91 49.21 58.68
CA LEU A 82 26.55 47.91 58.84
C LEU A 82 25.52 46.82 59.16
N ASP A 83 24.56 47.09 60.06
CA ASP A 83 23.49 46.15 60.37
C ASP A 83 22.62 45.84 59.14
N ASP A 84 22.27 46.85 58.35
CA ASP A 84 21.52 46.65 57.10
C ASP A 84 22.28 45.75 56.12
N ILE A 85 23.54 46.08 55.86
CA ILE A 85 24.40 45.33 54.92
C ILE A 85 24.62 43.91 55.42
N PHE A 86 24.83 43.72 56.73
CA PHE A 86 24.98 42.40 57.33
C PHE A 86 23.73 41.55 57.12
N LEU A 87 22.55 42.06 57.49
CA LEU A 87 21.28 41.32 57.36
C LEU A 87 20.94 41.03 55.90
N MET A 88 21.18 41.98 54.98
CA MET A 88 21.03 41.74 53.54
C MET A 88 22.00 40.67 53.03
N SER A 89 23.26 40.69 53.50
CA SER A 89 24.26 39.67 53.16
C SER A 89 23.84 38.29 53.65
N ILE A 90 23.25 38.18 54.84
CA ILE A 90 22.71 36.92 55.38
C ILE A 90 21.56 36.38 54.52
N ARG A 91 20.69 37.25 53.98
CA ARG A 91 19.64 36.82 53.05
C ARG A 91 20.22 36.22 51.76
N PHE A 92 21.18 36.91 51.15
CA PHE A 92 21.88 36.41 49.96
C PHE A 92 22.60 35.09 50.25
N LEU A 93 23.28 35.00 51.40
CA LEU A 93 23.95 33.78 51.85
C LEU A 93 22.99 32.59 51.95
N ARG A 94 21.84 32.80 52.60
CA ARG A 94 20.85 31.75 52.83
C ARG A 94 20.22 31.27 51.52
N GLU A 95 19.88 32.19 50.62
CA GLU A 95 19.39 31.82 49.29
C GLU A 95 20.44 31.07 48.48
N ALA A 96 21.68 31.57 48.43
CA ALA A 96 22.78 30.93 47.71
C ALA A 96 23.00 29.49 48.19
N GLU A 97 23.06 29.26 49.51
CA GLU A 97 23.26 27.92 50.06
C GLU A 97 22.11 26.97 49.71
N LEU A 98 20.86 27.42 49.86
CA LEU A 98 19.69 26.59 49.54
C LEU A 98 19.64 26.26 48.04
N THR A 99 19.96 27.21 47.17
CA THR A 99 20.05 26.99 45.73
C THR A 99 21.18 26.01 45.37
N MET A 100 22.37 26.18 45.95
CA MET A 100 23.50 25.26 45.75
C MET A 100 23.14 23.82 46.14
N ARG A 101 22.50 23.63 47.29
CA ARG A 101 22.07 22.30 47.74
C ARG A 101 20.98 21.70 46.87
N ARG A 102 19.98 22.49 46.46
CA ARG A 102 18.82 22.01 45.68
C ARG A 102 19.15 21.75 44.22
N GLN A 103 19.82 22.69 43.55
CA GLN A 103 20.08 22.62 42.11
C GLN A 103 21.37 21.87 41.79
N TYR A 104 22.45 22.17 42.52
CA TYR A 104 23.79 21.68 42.21
C TYR A 104 24.24 20.52 43.10
N LYS A 105 23.44 20.14 44.12
CA LYS A 105 23.75 19.09 45.11
C LYS A 105 25.10 19.29 45.80
N GLN A 106 25.49 20.55 46.00
CA GLN A 106 26.76 20.97 46.60
C GLN A 106 26.51 21.99 47.71
N LYS A 107 27.51 22.19 48.57
CA LYS A 107 27.50 23.30 49.54
C LYS A 107 28.13 24.54 48.88
N LEU A 108 27.80 25.75 49.36
CA LEU A 108 28.46 26.96 48.88
C LEU A 108 29.96 26.97 49.22
N TRP A 109 30.32 26.43 50.38
CA TRP A 109 31.69 26.05 50.75
C TRP A 109 31.76 24.52 50.83
N ASN A 110 32.45 23.91 49.87
CA ASN A 110 32.53 22.45 49.76
C ASN A 110 33.36 21.81 50.89
N ASP A 111 34.40 22.51 51.36
CA ASP A 111 35.43 21.94 52.24
C ASP A 111 35.42 22.52 53.68
N ASP A 112 34.44 23.37 54.03
CA ASP A 112 34.40 24.04 55.33
C ASP A 112 32.96 24.23 55.85
N ASP A 113 32.81 24.31 57.18
CA ASP A 113 31.56 24.59 57.88
C ASP A 113 31.25 26.09 57.98
N THR A 114 31.92 26.92 57.16
CA THR A 114 31.81 28.38 57.14
C THR A 114 30.35 28.85 57.16
N TYR A 115 29.50 28.26 56.31
CA TYR A 115 28.08 28.61 56.23
C TYR A 115 27.35 28.33 57.55
N GLU A 116 27.51 27.11 58.11
CA GLU A 116 26.79 26.71 59.32
C GLU A 116 27.26 27.58 60.50
N ARG A 117 28.56 27.89 60.60
CA ARG A 117 29.10 28.81 61.60
C ARG A 117 28.49 30.21 61.53
N ILE A 118 28.41 30.79 60.33
CA ILE A 118 27.80 32.11 60.13
C ILE A 118 26.31 32.06 60.48
N TRP A 119 25.60 31.02 60.01
CA TRP A 119 24.17 30.90 60.18
C TRP A 119 23.75 30.62 61.63
N ASP A 120 24.46 29.75 62.33
CA ASP A 120 24.22 29.45 63.75
C ASP A 120 24.52 30.66 64.63
N TRP A 121 25.61 31.39 64.34
CA TRP A 121 25.89 32.65 65.03
C TRP A 121 24.80 33.68 64.77
N PHE A 122 24.37 33.85 63.52
CA PHE A 122 23.28 34.76 63.17
C PHE A 122 21.96 34.42 63.89
N LYS A 123 21.62 33.13 64.02
CA LYS A 123 20.44 32.69 64.79
C LYS A 123 20.55 32.97 66.29
N SER A 124 21.76 33.11 66.83
CA SER A 124 21.97 33.43 68.25
C SER A 124 21.76 34.92 68.58
N LEU A 125 21.72 35.79 67.56
CA LEU A 125 21.48 37.21 67.74
C LEU A 125 20.08 37.51 68.27
N THR A 126 20.02 38.45 69.19
CA THR A 126 18.79 38.99 69.79
C THR A 126 18.52 40.42 69.32
N ASN A 127 17.36 40.97 69.67
CA ASN A 127 17.00 42.34 69.31
C ASN A 127 17.95 43.41 69.91
N ASP A 128 18.62 43.11 71.02
CA ASP A 128 19.56 44.05 71.67
C ASP A 128 20.90 44.12 70.94
N ASP A 129 21.18 43.13 70.08
CA ASP A 129 22.40 43.06 69.30
C ASP A 129 22.30 43.83 67.98
N ILE A 130 21.13 44.38 67.61
CA ILE A 130 20.85 45.03 66.33
C ILE A 130 20.15 46.39 66.55
N HIS A 131 20.45 47.37 65.70
CA HIS A 131 19.81 48.67 65.72
C HIS A 131 18.27 48.57 65.65
N TYR A 132 17.55 49.43 66.37
CA TYR A 132 16.09 49.36 66.51
C TYR A 132 15.36 49.25 65.16
N ASN A 133 15.79 50.03 64.17
CA ASN A 133 15.19 50.06 62.83
C ASN A 133 15.35 48.74 62.06
N GLN A 134 16.30 47.89 62.45
CA GLN A 134 16.63 46.64 61.77
C GLN A 134 16.17 45.38 62.49
N ARG A 135 15.58 45.50 63.69
CA ARG A 135 15.00 44.39 64.44
C ARG A 135 13.94 43.63 63.65
N PHE A 136 13.14 44.32 62.84
CA PHE A 136 12.16 43.67 61.97
C PHE A 136 12.83 42.74 60.94
N GLN A 137 13.93 43.18 60.32
CA GLN A 137 14.67 42.36 59.35
C GLN A 137 15.30 41.13 60.02
N LEU A 138 15.86 41.29 61.23
CA LEU A 138 16.38 40.16 62.01
C LEU A 138 15.29 39.09 62.23
N ASN A 139 14.14 39.49 62.78
CA ASN A 139 13.02 38.59 63.07
C ASN A 139 12.45 37.94 61.79
N TYR A 140 12.35 38.71 60.71
CA TYR A 140 11.91 38.21 59.42
C TYR A 140 12.85 37.11 58.89
N ILE A 141 14.16 37.34 58.92
CA ILE A 141 15.16 36.40 58.41
C ILE A 141 15.19 35.11 59.25
N GLN A 142 15.07 35.23 60.57
CA GLN A 142 15.10 34.08 61.48
C GLN A 142 13.83 33.20 61.39
N ASN A 143 12.64 33.81 61.23
CA ASN A 143 11.37 33.09 61.34
C ASN A 143 10.71 32.77 60.00
N ASP A 144 10.54 33.78 59.12
CA ASP A 144 9.63 33.68 57.97
C ASP A 144 10.36 33.52 56.63
N TYR A 145 11.58 34.04 56.53
CA TYR A 145 12.30 34.18 55.27
C TYR A 145 12.50 32.85 54.54
N SER A 146 12.87 31.78 55.25
CA SER A 146 13.05 30.45 54.63
C SER A 146 11.74 29.90 54.05
N LEU A 147 10.60 30.18 54.68
CA LEU A 147 9.28 29.77 54.18
C LEU A 147 8.88 30.58 52.96
N MET A 148 9.10 31.90 52.97
CA MET A 148 8.83 32.76 51.81
C MET A 148 9.67 32.35 50.60
N LEU A 149 10.96 32.08 50.83
CA LEU A 149 11.87 31.62 49.78
C LEU A 149 11.39 30.29 49.19
N LEU A 150 11.01 29.33 50.04
CA LEU A 150 10.47 28.05 49.59
C LEU A 150 9.18 28.23 48.77
N ASN A 151 8.28 29.09 49.22
CA ASN A 151 7.02 29.37 48.54
C ASN A 151 7.25 29.97 47.13
N ASP A 152 8.19 30.90 46.99
CA ASP A 152 8.54 31.48 45.69
C ASP A 152 9.09 30.42 44.71
N TYR A 153 10.04 29.61 45.18
CA TYR A 153 10.68 28.58 44.34
C TYR A 153 9.75 27.40 44.01
N LEU A 154 8.81 27.02 44.88
CA LEU A 154 7.87 25.91 44.66
C LEU A 154 6.57 26.35 43.97
N GLY A 155 6.09 27.55 44.28
CA GLY A 155 4.79 28.05 43.82
C GLY A 155 4.69 28.28 42.31
N ASN A 156 5.81 28.42 41.61
CA ASN A 156 5.80 28.94 40.24
C ASN A 156 5.63 27.89 39.12
N LYS A 157 6.00 26.61 39.34
CA LYS A 157 5.89 25.56 38.29
C LYS A 157 5.15 24.30 38.69
N LEU A 158 5.55 23.66 39.79
CA LEU A 158 4.93 22.41 40.26
C LEU A 158 3.49 22.64 40.72
N PHE A 159 3.23 23.78 41.37
CA PHE A 159 1.89 24.12 41.85
C PHE A 159 0.94 24.50 40.72
N GLN A 160 1.42 25.22 39.70
CA GLN A 160 0.62 25.54 38.51
C GLN A 160 0.20 24.29 37.73
N ALA A 161 1.10 23.30 37.60
CA ALA A 161 0.77 22.01 36.99
C ALA A 161 -0.30 21.25 37.79
N PHE A 162 -0.28 21.35 39.12
CA PHE A 162 -1.29 20.74 40.00
C PHE A 162 -2.64 21.46 39.93
N LEU A 163 -2.65 22.79 39.96
CA LEU A 163 -3.87 23.59 39.84
C LEU A 163 -4.56 23.41 38.48
N ASN A 164 -3.78 23.32 37.41
CA ASN A 164 -4.31 23.16 36.05
C ASN A 164 -4.59 21.71 35.65
N HIS A 165 -4.55 20.77 36.60
CA HIS A 165 -4.74 19.34 36.33
C HIS A 165 -6.09 19.04 35.66
N GLU A 166 -7.18 19.65 36.14
CA GLU A 166 -8.51 19.44 35.56
C GLU A 166 -8.62 19.96 34.12
N GLU A 167 -8.02 21.13 33.84
CA GLU A 167 -8.00 21.69 32.48
C GLU A 167 -7.14 20.82 31.54
N ASN A 168 -6.02 20.30 32.04
CA ASN A 168 -5.16 19.38 31.29
C ASN A 168 -5.88 18.07 30.96
N ILE A 169 -6.64 17.50 31.91
CA ILE A 169 -7.47 16.32 31.65
C ILE A 169 -8.51 16.60 30.57
N LYS A 170 -9.24 17.73 30.65
CA LYS A 170 -10.23 18.11 29.62
C LYS A 170 -9.62 18.25 28.23
N LYS A 171 -8.41 18.83 28.14
CA LYS A 171 -7.67 18.94 26.86
C LYS A 171 -7.30 17.56 26.31
N ILE A 172 -6.85 16.64 27.16
CA ILE A 172 -6.51 15.26 26.77
C ILE A 172 -7.76 14.51 26.29
N GLU A 173 -8.89 14.63 27.00
CA GLU A 173 -10.16 14.00 26.59
C GLU A 173 -10.62 14.53 25.23
N GLN A 174 -10.61 15.84 25.02
CA GLN A 174 -10.99 16.44 23.75
C GLN A 174 -10.09 15.95 22.60
N GLN A 175 -8.78 15.90 22.82
CA GLN A 175 -7.84 15.36 21.83
C GLN A 175 -8.10 13.88 21.53
N SER A 176 -8.45 13.08 22.54
CA SER A 176 -8.78 11.67 22.36
C SER A 176 -10.03 11.48 21.48
N ILE A 177 -11.04 12.34 21.64
CA ILE A 177 -12.25 12.34 20.81
C ILE A 177 -11.89 12.68 19.36
N THR A 178 -11.14 13.77 19.14
CA THR A 178 -10.72 14.19 17.79
C THR A 178 -9.85 13.14 17.09
N LEU A 179 -8.96 12.46 17.81
CA LEU A 179 -8.15 11.37 17.26
C LEU A 179 -9.03 10.18 16.84
N LYS A 180 -10.02 9.81 17.66
CA LYS A 180 -10.94 8.70 17.35
C LYS A 180 -11.78 9.02 16.10
N GLU A 181 -12.30 10.24 15.99
CA GLU A 181 -13.06 10.67 14.82
C GLU A 181 -12.21 10.67 13.54
N THR A 182 -10.96 11.14 13.63
CA THR A 182 -10.02 11.16 12.50
C THR A 182 -9.68 9.75 12.05
N SER A 183 -9.42 8.83 12.99
CA SER A 183 -9.15 7.42 12.70
C SER A 183 -10.33 6.76 11.98
N ASN A 184 -11.56 7.01 12.44
CA ASN A 184 -12.77 6.44 11.83
C ASN A 184 -12.97 6.95 10.39
N LYS A 185 -12.68 8.24 10.12
CA LYS A 185 -12.76 8.80 8.76
C LYS A 185 -11.72 8.16 7.82
N ILE A 186 -10.49 7.98 8.30
CA ILE A 186 -9.43 7.35 7.51
C ILE A 186 -9.80 5.90 7.17
N GLN A 187 -10.28 5.14 8.16
CA GLN A 187 -10.71 3.75 7.94
C GLN A 187 -11.83 3.67 6.90
N LYS A 188 -12.86 4.52 7.02
CA LYS A 188 -13.98 4.54 6.09
C LYS A 188 -13.52 4.87 4.65
N ASN A 189 -12.68 5.88 4.48
CA ASN A 189 -12.17 6.25 3.16
C ASN A 189 -11.31 5.14 2.55
N PHE A 190 -10.48 4.47 3.36
CA PHE A 190 -9.66 3.35 2.90
C PHE A 190 -10.52 2.16 2.47
N ASP A 191 -11.56 1.82 3.23
CA ASP A 191 -12.48 0.74 2.89
C ASP A 191 -13.24 1.04 1.58
N GLU A 192 -13.68 2.29 1.37
CA GLU A 192 -14.34 2.73 0.13
C GLU A 192 -13.39 2.68 -1.09
N GLU A 193 -12.14 3.15 -0.96
CA GLU A 193 -11.15 3.07 -2.04
C GLU A 193 -10.73 1.62 -2.37
N MET A 194 -10.55 0.80 -1.34
CA MET A 194 -10.24 -0.62 -1.51
C MET A 194 -11.37 -1.36 -2.21
N GLN A 195 -12.61 -1.14 -1.80
CA GLN A 195 -13.77 -1.75 -2.45
C GLN A 195 -13.84 -1.36 -3.92
N LYS A 196 -13.68 -0.06 -4.23
CA LYS A 196 -13.65 0.42 -5.61
C LYS A 196 -12.53 -0.23 -6.43
N SER A 197 -11.32 -0.36 -5.87
CA SER A 197 -10.22 -1.03 -6.57
C SER A 197 -10.48 -2.52 -6.79
N VAL A 198 -11.17 -3.20 -5.87
CA VAL A 198 -11.54 -4.61 -6.01
C VAL A 198 -12.58 -4.78 -7.11
N ASP A 199 -13.61 -3.93 -7.12
CA ASP A 199 -14.67 -3.95 -8.12
C ASP A 199 -14.10 -3.69 -9.54
N GLU A 200 -13.22 -2.69 -9.70
CA GLU A 200 -12.53 -2.41 -10.98
C GLU A 200 -11.66 -3.59 -11.45
N LYS A 201 -11.06 -4.35 -10.52
CA LYS A 201 -10.26 -5.53 -10.86
C LYS A 201 -11.14 -6.72 -11.22
N LEU A 202 -12.26 -6.91 -10.53
CA LEU A 202 -13.24 -7.95 -10.86
C LEU A 202 -13.79 -7.74 -12.27
N GLU A 203 -14.18 -6.52 -12.61
CA GLU A 203 -14.68 -6.19 -13.96
C GLU A 203 -13.65 -6.53 -15.05
N LYS A 204 -12.37 -6.19 -14.83
CA LYS A 204 -11.28 -6.55 -15.76
C LYS A 204 -11.07 -8.06 -15.88
N VAL A 205 -11.22 -8.80 -14.79
CA VAL A 205 -11.09 -10.27 -14.78
C VAL A 205 -12.24 -10.91 -15.56
N GLU A 206 -13.47 -10.42 -15.39
CA GLU A 206 -14.62 -10.89 -16.16
C GLU A 206 -14.46 -10.61 -17.67
N GLN A 207 -14.06 -9.39 -18.05
CA GLN A 207 -13.77 -9.04 -19.45
C GLN A 207 -12.69 -9.95 -20.07
N LEU A 208 -11.65 -10.28 -19.30
CA LEU A 208 -10.58 -11.16 -19.77
C LEU A 208 -11.08 -12.61 -19.92
N SER A 209 -11.92 -13.08 -19.00
CA SER A 209 -12.56 -14.39 -19.08
C SER A 209 -13.40 -14.52 -20.35
N ASP A 210 -14.26 -13.55 -20.62
CA ASP A 210 -15.11 -13.51 -21.82
C ASP A 210 -14.26 -13.52 -23.12
N THR A 211 -13.18 -12.75 -23.13
CA THR A 211 -12.25 -12.71 -24.28
C THR A 211 -11.58 -14.07 -24.49
N LEU A 212 -11.16 -14.73 -23.40
CA LEU A 212 -10.51 -16.04 -23.47
C LEU A 212 -11.47 -17.13 -23.98
N GLU A 213 -12.73 -17.06 -23.56
CA GLU A 213 -13.78 -17.97 -24.02
C GLU A 213 -14.06 -17.80 -25.52
N ASN A 214 -14.16 -16.56 -25.99
CA ASN A 214 -14.31 -16.26 -27.41
C ASN A 214 -13.13 -16.77 -28.25
N LEU A 215 -11.89 -16.60 -27.77
CA LEU A 215 -10.68 -17.12 -28.44
C LEU A 215 -10.66 -18.65 -28.48
N LYS A 216 -11.06 -19.32 -27.39
CA LYS A 216 -11.13 -20.79 -27.33
C LYS A 216 -12.16 -21.34 -28.32
N GLN A 217 -13.31 -20.69 -28.46
CA GLN A 217 -14.32 -21.06 -29.45
C GLN A 217 -13.77 -20.91 -30.87
N GLY A 218 -13.16 -19.77 -31.20
CA GLY A 218 -12.53 -19.55 -32.51
C GLY A 218 -11.45 -20.60 -32.85
N PHE A 219 -10.59 -20.94 -31.88
CA PHE A 219 -9.53 -21.94 -32.09
C PHE A 219 -10.06 -23.35 -32.38
N ASN A 220 -11.12 -23.78 -31.68
CA ASN A 220 -11.76 -25.08 -31.93
C ASN A 220 -12.35 -25.18 -33.34
N PHE A 221 -12.93 -24.09 -33.86
CA PHE A 221 -13.47 -24.07 -35.23
C PHE A 221 -12.37 -24.07 -36.29
N VAL A 222 -11.24 -23.39 -36.04
CA VAL A 222 -10.07 -23.44 -36.93
C VAL A 222 -9.55 -24.88 -37.03
N ALA A 223 -9.37 -25.59 -35.91
CA ALA A 223 -8.93 -26.98 -35.91
C ALA A 223 -9.93 -27.93 -36.61
N LEU A 224 -11.24 -27.69 -36.43
CA LEU A 224 -12.28 -28.48 -37.10
C LEU A 224 -12.30 -28.22 -38.62
N SER A 225 -12.12 -26.97 -39.04
CA SER A 225 -12.05 -26.59 -40.46
C SER A 225 -10.84 -27.22 -41.17
N ASP A 226 -9.69 -27.27 -40.50
CA ASP A 226 -8.49 -27.92 -41.01
C ASP A 226 -8.71 -29.44 -41.18
N GLY A 227 -9.36 -30.07 -40.20
CA GLY A 227 -9.77 -31.47 -40.27
C GLY A 227 -10.68 -31.79 -41.46
N PHE A 228 -11.71 -30.98 -41.69
CA PHE A 228 -12.61 -31.14 -42.85
C PHE A 228 -11.90 -30.87 -44.18
N SER A 229 -11.02 -29.87 -44.25
CA SER A 229 -10.21 -29.56 -45.44
C SER A 229 -9.33 -30.73 -45.85
N ARG A 230 -8.67 -31.39 -44.88
CA ARG A 230 -7.87 -32.60 -45.14
C ARG A 230 -8.72 -33.74 -45.71
N MET A 231 -9.86 -34.04 -45.09
CA MET A 231 -10.79 -35.08 -45.56
C MET A 231 -11.35 -34.78 -46.95
N LEU A 232 -11.65 -33.52 -47.25
CA LEU A 232 -12.11 -33.05 -48.56
C LEU A 232 -11.06 -33.32 -49.64
N ASN A 233 -9.79 -32.99 -49.36
CA ASN A 233 -8.68 -33.19 -50.29
C ASN A 233 -8.42 -34.67 -50.57
N GLU A 234 -8.48 -35.53 -49.54
CA GLU A 234 -8.39 -36.99 -49.71
C GLU A 234 -9.52 -37.53 -50.61
N LYS A 235 -10.77 -37.10 -50.38
CA LYS A 235 -11.90 -37.54 -51.21
C LYS A 235 -11.81 -37.02 -52.65
N LYS A 236 -11.37 -35.78 -52.87
CA LYS A 236 -11.11 -35.23 -54.21
C LYS A 236 -10.04 -36.03 -54.95
N SER A 237 -8.99 -36.48 -54.25
CA SER A 237 -7.98 -37.38 -54.82
C SER A 237 -8.58 -38.74 -55.22
N SER A 238 -9.35 -39.37 -54.33
CA SER A 238 -10.05 -40.63 -54.61
C SER A 238 -11.01 -40.51 -55.80
N LYS A 239 -11.73 -39.39 -55.93
CA LYS A 239 -12.60 -39.13 -57.09
C LYS A 239 -11.82 -39.16 -58.42
N LYS A 240 -10.62 -38.57 -58.47
CA LYS A 240 -9.75 -38.60 -59.66
C LYS A 240 -9.27 -40.02 -59.98
N TRP A 241 -8.98 -40.83 -58.97
CA TRP A 241 -8.64 -42.25 -59.17
C TRP A 241 -9.81 -43.06 -59.73
N ILE A 242 -11.01 -42.89 -59.17
CA ILE A 242 -12.22 -43.58 -59.65
C ILE A 242 -12.56 -43.15 -61.08
N LEU A 243 -12.41 -41.86 -61.42
CA LEU A 243 -12.64 -41.38 -62.78
C LEU A 243 -11.66 -42.00 -63.79
N ARG A 244 -10.38 -42.15 -63.41
CA ARG A 244 -9.40 -42.88 -64.23
C ARG A 244 -9.78 -44.34 -64.42
N LEU A 245 -10.25 -45.02 -63.37
CA LEU A 245 -10.74 -46.40 -63.47
C LEU A 245 -11.96 -46.52 -64.40
N LEU A 246 -12.91 -45.60 -64.26
CA LEU A 246 -14.11 -45.55 -65.12
C LEU A 246 -13.73 -45.37 -66.60
N PHE A 247 -12.77 -44.50 -66.88
CA PHE A 247 -12.24 -44.29 -68.23
C PHE A 247 -11.55 -45.55 -68.78
N LEU A 248 -10.75 -46.24 -67.97
CA LEU A 248 -10.12 -47.52 -68.37
C LEU A 248 -11.15 -48.58 -68.73
N ILE A 249 -12.20 -48.75 -67.90
CA ILE A 249 -13.27 -49.72 -68.17
C ILE A 249 -14.02 -49.35 -69.46
N ALA A 250 -14.32 -48.06 -69.69
CA ALA A 250 -14.96 -47.60 -70.92
C ALA A 250 -14.10 -47.90 -72.17
N VAL A 251 -12.79 -47.69 -72.09
CA VAL A 251 -11.85 -48.02 -73.18
C VAL A 251 -11.85 -49.54 -73.45
N ILE A 252 -11.85 -50.38 -72.41
CA ILE A 252 -11.89 -51.84 -72.55
C ILE A 252 -13.21 -52.28 -73.22
N ILE A 253 -14.36 -51.74 -72.76
CA ILE A 253 -15.67 -52.03 -73.36
C ILE A 253 -15.68 -51.66 -74.85
N SER A 254 -15.11 -50.51 -75.22
CA SER A 254 -15.05 -50.08 -76.63
C SER A 254 -14.04 -50.90 -77.45
N ALA A 255 -12.95 -51.39 -76.86
CA ALA A 255 -11.90 -52.09 -77.58
C ALA A 255 -12.31 -53.50 -78.04
N ILE A 256 -13.14 -54.21 -77.26
CA ILE A 256 -13.61 -55.58 -77.57
C ILE A 256 -14.32 -55.66 -78.93
N PRO A 257 -15.36 -54.86 -79.23
CA PRO A 257 -16.03 -54.90 -80.53
C PRO A 257 -15.14 -54.37 -81.66
N THR A 258 -14.30 -53.36 -81.41
CA THR A 258 -13.38 -52.83 -82.42
C THR A 258 -12.33 -53.86 -82.83
N TYR A 259 -11.68 -54.54 -81.89
CA TYR A 259 -10.71 -55.59 -82.17
C TYR A 259 -11.31 -56.71 -82.99
N LYS A 260 -12.52 -57.15 -82.63
CA LYS A 260 -13.25 -58.21 -83.33
C LYS A 260 -13.65 -57.80 -84.75
N PHE A 261 -14.02 -56.54 -84.95
CA PHE A 261 -14.32 -56.00 -86.28
C PHE A 261 -13.08 -55.98 -87.20
N PHE A 262 -11.90 -55.65 -86.65
CA PHE A 262 -10.64 -55.60 -87.41
C PHE A 262 -10.01 -56.98 -87.64
N SER A 263 -10.14 -57.96 -86.73
CA SER A 263 -9.48 -59.27 -86.89
C SER A 263 -10.17 -60.19 -87.90
N ASP A 264 -11.52 -60.20 -87.93
CA ASP A 264 -12.28 -61.24 -88.64
C ASP A 264 -12.83 -60.80 -90.01
N GLY A 265 -12.45 -59.63 -90.53
CA GLY A 265 -12.85 -59.20 -91.88
C GLY A 265 -14.38 -59.10 -92.10
N GLY A 266 -15.16 -59.01 -91.02
CA GLY A 266 -16.53 -58.54 -91.01
C GLY A 266 -17.69 -59.54 -91.18
N ILE A 267 -17.52 -60.83 -91.55
CA ILE A 267 -18.71 -61.63 -91.94
C ILE A 267 -18.73 -63.14 -91.60
N ASN A 268 -17.83 -63.69 -90.77
CA ASN A 268 -17.93 -65.12 -90.35
C ASN A 268 -17.83 -65.32 -88.84
N LEU A 269 -18.72 -64.66 -88.08
CA LEU A 269 -18.82 -64.86 -86.64
C LEU A 269 -19.79 -66.00 -86.31
N THR A 270 -19.30 -67.06 -85.66
CA THR A 270 -20.15 -68.14 -85.16
C THR A 270 -21.05 -67.62 -84.03
N TRP A 271 -22.33 -68.01 -83.99
CA TRP A 271 -23.30 -67.61 -82.94
C TRP A 271 -22.74 -67.76 -81.51
N GLN A 272 -21.93 -68.80 -81.27
CA GLN A 272 -21.27 -69.05 -79.99
C GLN A 272 -20.26 -67.96 -79.59
N GLN A 273 -19.48 -67.42 -80.54
CA GLN A 273 -18.50 -66.35 -80.27
C GLN A 273 -19.18 -65.00 -80.04
N ILE A 274 -20.35 -64.77 -80.65
CA ILE A 274 -21.19 -63.59 -80.38
C ILE A 274 -21.75 -63.68 -78.96
N ALA A 275 -22.31 -64.83 -78.58
CA ALA A 275 -22.87 -65.04 -77.25
C ALA A 275 -21.82 -64.88 -76.12
N ILE A 276 -20.61 -65.40 -76.29
CA ILE A 276 -19.52 -65.25 -75.30
C ILE A 276 -19.06 -63.79 -75.19
N SER A 277 -18.93 -63.09 -76.32
CA SER A 277 -18.55 -61.66 -76.35
C SER A 277 -19.61 -60.77 -75.70
N ALA A 278 -20.89 -61.00 -76.02
CA ALA A 278 -22.01 -60.26 -75.45
C ALA A 278 -22.13 -60.50 -73.93
N GLY A 279 -21.88 -61.73 -73.47
CA GLY A 279 -21.82 -62.05 -72.04
C GLY A 279 -20.71 -61.30 -71.32
N LEU A 280 -19.52 -61.22 -71.91
CA LEU A 280 -18.38 -60.47 -71.35
C LEU A 280 -18.64 -58.95 -71.33
N GLU A 281 -19.20 -58.40 -72.40
CA GLU A 281 -19.60 -56.98 -72.47
C GLU A 281 -20.64 -56.63 -71.42
N LEU A 282 -21.65 -57.48 -71.19
CA LEU A 282 -22.65 -57.28 -70.14
C LEU A 282 -22.02 -57.23 -68.74
N VAL A 283 -21.07 -58.12 -68.43
CA VAL A 283 -20.34 -58.11 -67.15
C VAL A 283 -19.52 -56.84 -67.00
N LEU A 284 -18.84 -56.38 -68.06
CA LEU A 284 -18.07 -55.14 -68.02
C LEU A 284 -18.95 -53.90 -67.85
N ILE A 285 -20.12 -53.85 -68.50
CA ILE A 285 -21.12 -52.79 -68.31
C ILE A 285 -21.63 -52.78 -66.86
N TYR A 286 -21.83 -53.95 -66.26
CA TYR A 286 -22.20 -54.04 -64.84
C TYR A 286 -21.11 -53.46 -63.93
N PHE A 287 -19.84 -53.83 -64.13
CA PHE A 287 -18.73 -53.22 -63.38
C PHE A 287 -18.61 -51.72 -63.62
N PHE A 288 -18.81 -51.26 -64.85
CA PHE A 288 -18.86 -49.83 -65.16
C PHE A 288 -19.96 -49.12 -64.36
N ARG A 289 -21.16 -49.70 -64.26
CA ARG A 289 -22.27 -49.17 -63.45
C ARG A 289 -21.91 -49.10 -61.97
N VAL A 290 -21.28 -50.15 -61.42
CA VAL A 290 -20.83 -50.18 -60.02
C VAL A 290 -19.80 -49.08 -59.74
N VAL A 291 -18.79 -48.92 -60.61
CA VAL A 291 -17.76 -47.88 -60.47
C VAL A 291 -18.36 -46.48 -60.64
N LEU A 292 -19.30 -46.31 -61.57
CA LEU A 292 -20.03 -45.06 -61.75
C LEU A 292 -20.86 -44.69 -60.51
N PHE A 293 -21.50 -45.68 -59.88
CA PHE A 293 -22.23 -45.49 -58.63
C PHE A 293 -21.28 -45.03 -57.50
N HIS A 294 -20.13 -45.69 -57.34
CA HIS A 294 -19.10 -45.26 -56.38
C HIS A 294 -18.59 -43.84 -56.67
N TYR A 295 -18.43 -43.45 -57.95
CA TYR A 295 -18.06 -42.09 -58.34
C TYR A 295 -19.11 -41.06 -57.88
N ARG A 296 -20.40 -41.32 -58.13
CA ARG A 296 -21.51 -40.45 -57.68
C ARG A 296 -21.53 -40.33 -56.16
N THR A 297 -21.36 -41.44 -55.44
CA THR A 297 -21.29 -41.46 -53.97
C THR A 297 -20.12 -40.64 -53.42
N VAL A 298 -18.93 -40.73 -54.03
CA VAL A 298 -17.79 -39.89 -53.62
C VAL A 298 -18.01 -38.42 -53.94
N GLN A 299 -18.63 -38.10 -55.07
CA GLN A 299 -19.00 -36.71 -55.41
C GLN A 299 -19.99 -36.11 -54.39
N THR A 300 -20.98 -36.88 -53.99
CA THR A 300 -21.92 -36.57 -52.92
C THR A 300 -21.21 -36.25 -51.60
N GLN A 301 -20.27 -37.11 -51.19
CA GLN A 301 -19.50 -36.93 -49.95
C GLN A 301 -18.64 -35.66 -50.00
N ILE A 302 -18.05 -35.33 -51.16
CA ILE A 302 -17.28 -34.09 -51.35
C ILE A 302 -18.18 -32.87 -51.17
N MET A 303 -19.37 -32.85 -51.79
CA MET A 303 -20.31 -31.74 -51.68
C MET A 303 -20.75 -31.51 -50.22
N GLN A 304 -21.01 -32.58 -49.48
CA GLN A 304 -21.35 -32.50 -48.05
C GLN A 304 -20.18 -31.99 -47.19
N LEU A 305 -18.95 -32.39 -47.48
CA LEU A 305 -17.75 -31.91 -46.77
C LEU A 305 -17.46 -30.44 -47.08
N ASP A 306 -17.65 -30.01 -48.33
CA ASP A 306 -17.43 -28.62 -48.78
C ASP A 306 -18.41 -27.65 -48.11
N LEU A 307 -19.68 -28.08 -47.98
CA LEU A 307 -20.71 -27.35 -47.23
C LEU A 307 -20.31 -27.20 -45.75
N ARG A 308 -19.91 -28.30 -45.09
CA ARG A 308 -19.46 -28.28 -43.68
C ARG A 308 -18.23 -27.42 -43.47
N LEU A 309 -17.29 -27.42 -44.41
CA LEU A 309 -16.09 -26.58 -44.34
C LEU A 309 -16.44 -25.09 -44.46
N SER A 310 -17.28 -24.74 -45.42
CA SER A 310 -17.76 -23.36 -45.62
C SER A 310 -18.52 -22.86 -44.39
N LEU A 311 -19.34 -23.74 -43.79
CA LEU A 311 -20.02 -23.48 -42.53
C LEU A 311 -19.05 -23.23 -41.38
N CYS A 312 -18.02 -24.07 -41.20
CA CYS A 312 -17.03 -23.89 -40.12
C CYS A 312 -16.22 -22.60 -40.28
N GLN A 313 -15.95 -22.18 -41.52
CA GLN A 313 -15.26 -20.91 -41.80
C GLN A 313 -16.13 -19.68 -41.55
N PHE A 314 -17.45 -19.82 -41.72
CA PHE A 314 -18.41 -18.75 -41.51
C PHE A 314 -19.11 -18.81 -40.14
N ILE A 315 -18.86 -19.84 -39.33
CA ILE A 315 -19.64 -20.16 -38.12
C ILE A 315 -19.58 -19.06 -37.06
N GLN A 316 -18.46 -18.32 -36.97
CA GLN A 316 -18.29 -17.25 -35.99
C GLN A 316 -19.15 -16.04 -36.38
N SER A 317 -19.06 -15.60 -37.63
CA SER A 317 -19.94 -14.57 -38.19
C SER A 317 -21.41 -15.01 -38.20
N TYR A 318 -21.67 -16.31 -38.40
CA TYR A 318 -22.99 -16.91 -38.31
C TYR A 318 -23.53 -16.91 -36.89
N ALA A 319 -22.75 -17.27 -35.88
CA ALA A 319 -23.19 -17.31 -34.49
C ALA A 319 -23.51 -15.90 -33.97
N GLU A 320 -22.70 -14.90 -34.35
CA GLU A 320 -22.96 -13.50 -34.08
C GLU A 320 -24.25 -13.03 -34.79
N TYR A 321 -24.39 -13.29 -36.09
CA TYR A 321 -25.58 -12.96 -36.88
C TYR A 321 -26.85 -13.67 -36.38
N ALA A 322 -26.76 -14.95 -36.04
CA ALA A 322 -27.87 -15.75 -35.53
C ALA A 322 -28.31 -15.25 -34.15
N LYS A 323 -27.39 -14.81 -33.28
CA LYS A 323 -27.74 -14.23 -31.98
C LYS A 323 -28.52 -12.93 -32.14
N GLU A 324 -28.13 -12.09 -33.08
CA GLU A 324 -28.78 -10.80 -33.38
C GLU A 324 -30.13 -10.95 -34.10
N ILE A 325 -30.23 -11.90 -35.05
CA ILE A 325 -31.45 -12.14 -35.82
C ILE A 325 -32.45 -13.01 -35.04
N LYS A 326 -32.04 -13.95 -34.20
CA LYS A 326 -32.97 -14.77 -33.39
C LYS A 326 -33.85 -13.93 -32.48
N THR A 327 -33.38 -12.75 -32.06
CA THR A 327 -34.17 -11.76 -31.30
C THR A 327 -35.16 -10.98 -32.16
N ASN A 328 -34.90 -10.83 -33.47
CA ASN A 328 -35.67 -9.96 -34.38
C ASN A 328 -36.59 -10.74 -35.33
N ASP A 329 -36.17 -11.88 -35.87
CA ASP A 329 -36.92 -12.72 -36.81
C ASP A 329 -36.43 -14.18 -36.79
N LYS A 330 -36.96 -14.95 -35.82
CA LYS A 330 -36.62 -16.37 -35.64
C LYS A 330 -37.04 -17.24 -36.82
N ASP A 331 -38.14 -16.90 -37.50
CA ASP A 331 -38.73 -17.71 -38.57
C ASP A 331 -37.89 -17.61 -39.86
N ALA A 332 -37.29 -16.45 -40.12
CA ALA A 332 -36.31 -16.27 -41.19
C ALA A 332 -35.00 -17.02 -40.93
N LEU A 333 -34.53 -17.03 -39.67
CA LEU A 333 -33.34 -17.77 -39.26
C LEU A 333 -33.54 -19.29 -39.42
N ASP A 334 -34.66 -19.83 -38.93
CA ASP A 334 -34.96 -21.26 -39.04
C ASP A 334 -35.07 -21.71 -40.51
N LYS A 335 -35.62 -20.88 -41.41
CA LYS A 335 -35.66 -21.17 -42.87
C LYS A 335 -34.27 -21.12 -43.51
N PHE A 336 -33.44 -20.14 -43.13
CA PHE A 336 -32.07 -20.04 -43.60
C PHE A 336 -31.23 -21.24 -43.12
N GLU A 337 -31.32 -21.60 -41.84
CA GLU A 337 -30.67 -22.78 -41.28
C GLU A 337 -31.08 -24.05 -42.02
N ASN A 338 -32.37 -24.25 -42.24
CA ASN A 338 -32.84 -25.41 -42.99
C ASN A 338 -32.32 -25.42 -44.44
N LEU A 339 -32.20 -24.27 -45.09
CA LEU A 339 -31.70 -24.18 -46.47
C LEU A 339 -30.19 -24.45 -46.55
N ILE A 340 -29.42 -24.02 -45.56
CA ILE A 340 -27.95 -24.17 -45.53
C ILE A 340 -27.50 -25.51 -44.92
N PHE A 341 -28.21 -26.04 -43.90
CA PHE A 341 -27.84 -27.26 -43.18
C PHE A 341 -28.64 -28.51 -43.59
N SER A 342 -29.61 -28.40 -44.50
CA SER A 342 -30.30 -29.59 -45.01
C SER A 342 -29.29 -30.55 -45.64
N SER A 343 -29.41 -31.83 -45.30
CA SER A 343 -28.60 -32.89 -45.88
C SER A 343 -28.93 -33.00 -47.36
N ILE A 344 -28.04 -32.52 -48.24
CA ILE A 344 -28.28 -32.53 -49.69
C ILE A 344 -28.41 -33.95 -50.27
N LEU A 345 -28.08 -35.04 -49.54
CA LEU A 345 -28.31 -36.41 -50.02
C LEU A 345 -28.92 -37.36 -48.98
N SER A 346 -30.19 -37.69 -49.20
CA SER A 346 -30.78 -39.00 -48.93
C SER A 346 -31.12 -39.65 -50.27
N SER A 347 -30.13 -39.96 -51.09
CA SER A 347 -30.36 -40.81 -52.26
C SER A 347 -30.28 -42.27 -51.81
N ASP A 348 -31.43 -42.84 -51.45
CA ASP A 348 -31.69 -44.28 -51.33
C ASP A 348 -31.61 -44.98 -52.72
N GLU A 349 -30.60 -44.66 -53.53
CA GLU A 349 -30.35 -45.44 -54.74
C GLU A 349 -29.64 -46.74 -54.32
N LYS A 350 -30.48 -47.78 -54.17
CA LYS A 350 -30.13 -49.18 -53.93
C LYS A 350 -28.79 -49.56 -54.53
N ILE A 351 -27.94 -50.16 -53.69
CA ILE A 351 -26.75 -50.91 -54.08
C ILE A 351 -27.13 -51.77 -55.31
N PRO A 352 -26.43 -51.69 -56.45
CA PRO A 352 -26.62 -52.68 -57.51
C PRO A 352 -26.06 -53.99 -56.96
N SER A 353 -26.91 -54.72 -56.24
CA SER A 353 -26.62 -56.02 -55.67
C SER A 353 -26.18 -56.93 -56.81
N THR A 354 -25.14 -57.71 -56.58
CA THR A 354 -24.64 -58.76 -57.48
C THR A 354 -25.71 -59.78 -57.91
N PHE A 355 -26.93 -59.68 -57.38
CA PHE A 355 -28.09 -60.50 -57.70
C PHE A 355 -29.08 -59.92 -58.73
N ASP A 356 -29.02 -58.64 -59.09
CA ASP A 356 -29.98 -58.04 -60.05
C ASP A 356 -29.88 -58.66 -61.46
N GLY A 357 -28.70 -59.18 -61.84
CA GLY A 357 -28.50 -59.88 -63.12
C GLY A 357 -29.19 -61.25 -63.18
N LEU A 358 -29.33 -61.94 -62.03
CA LEU A 358 -30.00 -63.24 -61.97
C LEU A 358 -31.52 -63.12 -62.09
N GLU A 359 -32.13 -62.04 -61.58
CA GLU A 359 -33.57 -61.77 -61.73
C GLU A 359 -33.96 -61.49 -63.19
N GLN A 360 -33.12 -60.78 -63.96
CA GLN A 360 -33.34 -60.57 -65.39
C GLN A 360 -33.11 -61.84 -66.24
N LEU A 361 -32.20 -62.73 -65.84
CA LEU A 361 -32.07 -64.05 -66.48
C LEU A 361 -33.27 -64.94 -66.17
N ASN A 362 -33.84 -64.84 -64.97
CA ASN A 362 -35.02 -65.61 -64.56
C ASN A 362 -36.29 -65.16 -65.29
N SER A 363 -36.40 -63.88 -65.68
CA SER A 363 -37.49 -63.37 -66.52
C SER A 363 -37.32 -63.76 -68.00
N LEU A 364 -36.09 -63.80 -68.53
CA LEU A 364 -35.79 -64.29 -69.88
C LEU A 364 -36.02 -65.80 -70.04
N ILE A 365 -35.64 -66.61 -69.05
CA ILE A 365 -35.90 -68.07 -69.04
C ILE A 365 -37.40 -68.37 -68.95
N LYS A 366 -38.18 -67.52 -68.27
CA LYS A 366 -39.65 -67.63 -68.24
C LYS A 366 -40.31 -67.26 -69.57
N GLN A 367 -39.74 -66.34 -70.34
CA GLN A 367 -40.25 -65.96 -71.66
C GLN A 367 -39.93 -67.00 -72.76
N PHE A 368 -38.86 -67.78 -72.62
CA PHE A 368 -38.51 -68.87 -73.56
C PHE A 368 -39.22 -70.21 -73.27
N LYS A 369 -39.95 -70.30 -72.15
CA LYS A 369 -40.69 -71.50 -71.75
C LYS A 369 -42.20 -71.41 -72.04
N GLN A 370 -42.59 -70.48 -72.91
CA GLN A 370 -43.96 -70.29 -73.37
C GLN A 370 -44.11 -70.71 -74.83
#